data_AF-A0A6G7Y721-F1
#
_entry.id   AF-A0A6G7Y721-F1
#
_cell.length_a   1.000
_cell.length_b   1.000
_cell.length_c   1.000
_cell.angle_alpha   90.00
_cell.angle_beta   90.00
_cell.angle_gamma   90.00
#
_symmetry.space_group_name_H-M   'P 1'
#
loop_
_entity.id
_entity.type
_entity.pdbx_description
1 polymer ?
#
loop_
_entity_poly.entity_id
_entity_poly.type
_entity_poly.pdbx_seq_one_letter_code
_entity_poly.pdbx_strand_id
1 'polypeptide(L)'
;MTTFVMVGWGYRSRAWWEAAQGIGAECVGMVVRTPRDTPVPAYHSLPEALAKTGAKLVVASVSWDQTPVIARQAVEAGVGVLLETPAAGNTEGLEALWRDVGASGLVQVAEQYPRYPSHAARLAVTASGVIGTPTQVQVSSTQTYHAVALMRAHLGLPMGAARVTAASVTAPALQPLSRAGWTGKTEPEDTTTRHAVFDFGDGRSGVYDFSDQQTRNLLRFRRLAVRGTLGELDGDDVVRWGGPETILTGRIERRQTGYDLDMSGFDSEHLSYEGRCCGATRGPATTGPTTRSPPRRCCATRWRGPTAEPRNRIRSPRAARTPRSASRSSRRSRRSAPWRCPPAPGPAEGRQPSVSSTAPVAPSW
;
A
#
# COMPACT_ATOMS: atom_id res chain seq x y z
N MET A 1 1.60 -31.03 3.52
CA MET A 1 2.58 -29.93 3.49
C MET A 1 2.54 -29.31 2.09
N THR A 2 2.58 -27.99 1.96
CA THR A 2 2.53 -27.35 0.63
C THR A 2 3.92 -27.40 0.02
N THR A 3 4.07 -28.12 -1.09
CA THR A 3 5.34 -28.19 -1.85
C THR A 3 5.27 -27.28 -3.07
N PHE A 4 6.41 -26.68 -3.43
CA PHE A 4 6.51 -25.82 -4.61
C PHE A 4 7.84 -25.96 -5.33
N VAL A 5 7.84 -25.57 -6.60
CA VAL A 5 9.05 -25.38 -7.41
C VAL A 5 9.35 -23.89 -7.51
N MET A 6 10.61 -23.52 -7.25
CA MET A 6 11.10 -22.16 -7.43
C MET A 6 11.70 -22.00 -8.84
N VAL A 7 11.31 -20.96 -9.57
CA VAL A 7 11.91 -20.62 -10.87
C VAL A 7 12.76 -19.37 -10.73
N GLY A 8 14.05 -19.51 -11.02
CA GLY A 8 15.07 -18.49 -10.79
C GLY A 8 15.71 -18.60 -9.41
N TRP A 9 17.02 -18.33 -9.34
CA TRP A 9 17.80 -18.34 -8.10
C TRP A 9 18.61 -17.06 -7.95
N GLY A 10 17.90 -15.96 -7.67
CA GLY A 10 18.48 -14.64 -7.42
C GLY A 10 18.19 -14.12 -6.01
N TYR A 11 18.44 -12.84 -5.79
CA TYR A 11 18.20 -12.18 -4.49
C TYR A 11 16.77 -12.39 -3.96
N ARG A 12 15.76 -12.20 -4.82
CA ARG A 12 14.34 -12.37 -4.44
C ARG A 12 13.97 -13.83 -4.16
N SER A 13 14.51 -14.77 -4.92
CA SER A 13 14.29 -16.21 -4.68
C SER A 13 14.78 -16.66 -3.29
N ARG A 14 15.87 -16.06 -2.79
CA ARG A 14 16.37 -16.34 -1.43
C ARG A 14 15.38 -15.86 -0.36
N ALA A 15 14.80 -14.67 -0.53
CA ALA A 15 13.78 -14.16 0.38
C ALA A 15 12.53 -15.07 0.40
N TRP A 16 12.10 -15.57 -0.76
CA TRP A 16 11.02 -16.55 -0.82
C TRP A 16 11.37 -17.88 -0.15
N TRP A 17 12.60 -18.37 -0.33
CA TRP A 17 13.10 -19.58 0.32
C TRP A 17 13.08 -19.46 1.85
N GLU A 18 13.57 -18.34 2.39
CA GLU A 18 13.55 -18.06 3.83
C GLU A 18 12.11 -17.94 4.36
N ALA A 19 11.23 -17.21 3.64
CA ALA A 19 9.84 -17.06 4.03
C ALA A 19 9.07 -18.39 4.03
N ALA A 20 9.35 -19.28 3.07
CA ALA A 20 8.70 -20.58 2.95
C ALA A 20 8.91 -21.45 4.20
N GLN A 21 10.12 -21.44 4.76
CA GLN A 21 10.44 -22.18 5.99
C GLN A 21 9.59 -21.72 7.17
N GLY A 22 9.33 -20.41 7.28
CA GLY A 22 8.46 -19.87 8.30
C GLY A 22 7.04 -20.43 8.18
N ILE A 23 6.46 -20.43 6.99
CA ILE A 23 5.05 -20.78 6.81
C ILE A 23 4.78 -22.29 6.63
N GLY A 24 5.79 -23.14 6.79
CA GLY A 24 5.66 -24.60 6.59
C GLY A 24 5.43 -25.00 5.13
N ALA A 25 5.94 -24.20 4.18
CA ALA A 25 5.99 -24.54 2.76
C ALA A 25 7.40 -25.04 2.40
N GLU A 26 7.46 -26.06 1.55
CA GLU A 26 8.72 -26.70 1.16
C GLU A 26 9.00 -26.46 -0.32
N CYS A 27 10.17 -25.91 -0.63
CA CYS A 27 10.65 -25.85 -2.00
C CYS A 27 11.31 -27.18 -2.32
N VAL A 28 10.78 -27.94 -3.28
CA VAL A 28 11.24 -29.30 -3.63
C VAL A 28 12.06 -29.35 -4.91
N GLY A 29 12.24 -28.20 -5.58
CA GLY A 29 13.02 -28.10 -6.80
C GLY A 29 13.26 -26.66 -7.23
N MET A 30 14.40 -26.43 -7.89
CA MET A 30 14.76 -25.14 -8.45
C MET A 30 14.98 -25.23 -9.96
N VAL A 31 14.30 -24.38 -10.73
CA VAL A 31 14.52 -24.26 -12.16
C VAL A 31 15.51 -23.13 -12.41
N VAL A 32 16.67 -23.46 -12.96
CA VAL A 32 17.77 -22.51 -13.26
C VAL A 32 18.31 -22.73 -14.66
N ARG A 33 18.58 -21.63 -15.39
CA ARG A 33 19.10 -21.71 -16.77
C ARG A 33 20.52 -22.24 -16.85
N THR A 34 21.36 -21.84 -15.89
CA THR A 34 22.77 -22.20 -15.83
C THR A 34 22.97 -23.07 -14.59
N PRO A 35 23.63 -24.24 -14.73
CA PRO A 35 24.02 -25.07 -13.59
C PRO A 35 24.71 -24.23 -12.54
N ARG A 36 24.24 -24.35 -11.30
CA ARG A 36 24.76 -23.63 -10.14
C ARG A 36 24.39 -24.40 -8.89
N ASP A 37 25.09 -24.10 -7.81
CA ASP A 37 24.75 -24.66 -6.51
C ASP A 37 23.42 -24.09 -5.98
N THR A 38 22.55 -24.98 -5.50
CA THR A 38 21.21 -24.69 -4.99
C THR A 38 20.92 -25.57 -3.77
N PRO A 39 20.14 -25.10 -2.79
CA PRO A 39 19.85 -25.87 -1.58
C PRO A 39 18.96 -27.11 -1.82
N VAL A 40 18.40 -27.26 -3.02
CA VAL A 40 17.54 -28.38 -3.45
C VAL A 40 17.89 -28.77 -4.90
N PRO A 41 17.43 -29.92 -5.41
CA PRO A 41 17.72 -30.33 -6.77
C PRO A 41 17.39 -29.26 -7.81
N ALA A 42 18.36 -29.01 -8.69
CA ALA A 42 18.23 -28.08 -9.80
C ALA A 42 17.75 -28.81 -11.06
N TYR A 43 16.87 -28.16 -11.80
CA TYR A 43 16.28 -28.64 -13.05
C TYR A 43 16.48 -27.60 -14.16
N HIS A 44 16.54 -28.05 -15.40
CA HIS A 44 16.76 -27.16 -16.55
C HIS A 44 15.46 -26.54 -17.08
N SER A 45 14.32 -27.17 -16.79
CA SER A 45 13.02 -26.71 -17.25
C SER A 45 11.93 -26.89 -16.19
N LEU A 46 10.89 -26.07 -16.26
CA LEU A 46 9.73 -26.19 -15.38
C LEU A 46 8.98 -27.52 -15.56
N PRO A 47 8.69 -28.00 -16.79
CA PRO A 47 8.01 -29.28 -16.98
C PRO A 47 8.77 -30.46 -16.34
N GLU A 48 10.09 -30.50 -16.49
CA GLU A 48 10.94 -31.52 -15.87
C GLU A 48 10.83 -31.48 -14.34
N ALA A 49 10.98 -30.29 -13.75
CA ALA A 49 10.89 -30.11 -12.30
C ALA A 49 9.52 -30.56 -11.76
N LEU A 50 8.42 -30.18 -12.43
CA LEU A 50 7.07 -30.56 -12.03
C LEU A 50 6.85 -32.07 -12.14
N ALA A 51 7.35 -32.70 -13.22
CA ALA A 51 7.22 -34.14 -13.41
C ALA A 51 8.01 -34.95 -12.36
N LYS A 52 9.21 -34.49 -11.99
CA LYS A 52 10.07 -35.17 -11.01
C LYS A 52 9.63 -34.96 -9.57
N THR A 53 9.12 -33.78 -9.24
CA THR A 53 8.77 -33.42 -7.86
C THR A 53 7.29 -33.64 -7.52
N GLY A 54 6.40 -33.66 -8.52
CA GLY A 54 4.96 -33.70 -8.31
C GLY A 54 4.35 -32.41 -7.72
N ALA A 55 5.13 -31.33 -7.59
CA ALA A 55 4.68 -30.08 -7.00
C ALA A 55 3.48 -29.47 -7.76
N LYS A 56 2.56 -28.84 -7.00
CA LYS A 56 1.35 -28.20 -7.53
C LYS A 56 1.32 -26.68 -7.30
N LEU A 57 2.47 -26.10 -7.01
CA LEU A 57 2.68 -24.68 -6.87
C LEU A 57 4.04 -24.30 -7.47
N VAL A 58 4.07 -23.17 -8.16
CA VAL A 58 5.29 -22.55 -8.69
C VAL A 58 5.46 -21.17 -8.08
N VAL A 59 6.67 -20.83 -7.67
CA VAL A 59 7.05 -19.45 -7.32
C VAL A 59 8.08 -18.97 -8.34
N ALA A 60 7.79 -17.89 -9.05
CA ALA A 60 8.64 -17.38 -10.12
C ALA A 60 9.26 -16.03 -9.72
N SER A 61 10.59 -16.02 -9.64
CA SER A 61 11.40 -14.83 -9.41
C SER A 61 12.46 -14.72 -10.50
N VAL A 62 12.01 -14.36 -11.70
CA VAL A 62 12.81 -14.25 -12.93
C VAL A 62 12.82 -12.82 -13.47
N SER A 63 13.52 -12.57 -14.57
CA SER A 63 13.48 -11.27 -15.26
C SER A 63 12.08 -10.99 -15.82
N TRP A 64 11.77 -9.70 -16.02
CA TRP A 64 10.45 -9.26 -16.48
C TRP A 64 10.03 -9.91 -17.81
N ASP A 65 10.98 -10.15 -18.71
CA ASP A 65 10.72 -10.80 -20.00
C ASP A 65 10.38 -12.29 -19.86
N GLN A 66 10.84 -12.93 -18.78
CA GLN A 66 10.62 -14.36 -18.53
C GLN A 66 9.37 -14.62 -17.70
N THR A 67 8.92 -13.65 -16.90
CA THR A 67 7.73 -13.80 -16.04
C THR A 67 6.49 -14.26 -16.83
N PRO A 68 6.12 -13.67 -17.98
CA PRO A 68 4.99 -14.13 -18.78
C PRO A 68 5.18 -15.54 -19.36
N VAL A 69 6.41 -15.94 -19.68
CA VAL A 69 6.71 -17.27 -20.23
C VAL A 69 6.47 -18.33 -19.16
N ILE A 70 6.99 -18.12 -17.96
CA ILE A 70 6.81 -19.05 -16.83
C ILE A 70 5.34 -19.14 -16.41
N ALA A 71 4.61 -18.02 -16.42
CA ALA A 71 3.19 -18.01 -16.12
C ALA A 71 2.39 -18.90 -17.07
N ARG A 72 2.64 -18.80 -18.39
CA ARG A 72 1.98 -19.66 -19.40
C ARG A 72 2.32 -21.13 -19.21
N GLN A 73 3.60 -21.46 -18.99
CA GLN A 73 4.03 -22.85 -18.77
C GLN A 73 3.37 -23.47 -17.54
N ALA A 74 3.26 -22.73 -16.44
CA ALA A 74 2.59 -23.23 -15.24
C ALA A 74 1.09 -23.48 -15.47
N VAL A 75 0.42 -22.56 -16.19
CA VAL A 75 -1.00 -22.66 -16.52
C VAL A 75 -1.26 -23.82 -17.49
N GLU A 76 -0.43 -23.99 -18.52
CA GLU A 76 -0.48 -25.13 -19.44
C GLU A 76 -0.31 -26.47 -18.71
N ALA A 77 0.52 -26.49 -17.66
CA ALA A 77 0.69 -27.65 -16.78
C ALA A 77 -0.44 -27.82 -15.74
N GLY A 78 -1.43 -26.91 -15.70
CA GLY A 78 -2.52 -26.93 -14.72
C GLY A 78 -2.08 -26.66 -13.27
N VAL A 79 -1.00 -25.91 -13.09
CA VAL A 79 -0.36 -25.65 -11.79
C VAL A 79 -0.49 -24.16 -11.41
N GLY A 80 -0.80 -23.89 -10.15
CA GLY A 80 -0.85 -22.54 -9.62
C GLY A 80 0.54 -21.87 -9.62
N VAL A 81 0.60 -20.59 -9.96
CA VAL A 81 1.86 -19.83 -10.01
C VAL A 81 1.76 -18.50 -9.29
N LEU A 82 2.74 -18.24 -8.43
CA LEU A 82 2.98 -16.97 -7.76
C LEU A 82 4.15 -16.24 -8.47
N LEU A 83 3.83 -15.12 -9.11
CA LEU A 83 4.79 -14.30 -9.86
C LEU A 83 5.30 -13.15 -9.00
N GLU A 84 6.60 -12.90 -9.02
CA GLU A 84 7.14 -11.60 -8.59
C GLU A 84 6.59 -10.44 -9.43
N THR A 85 6.65 -9.24 -8.85
CA THR A 85 6.20 -8.03 -9.56
C THR A 85 7.31 -7.43 -10.43
N PRO A 86 6.97 -6.88 -11.62
CA PRO A 86 5.69 -6.93 -12.30
C PRO A 86 5.51 -8.25 -13.08
N ALA A 87 4.25 -8.57 -13.43
CA ALA A 87 3.91 -9.78 -14.19
C ALA A 87 4.37 -9.73 -15.66
N ALA A 88 4.54 -8.53 -16.21
CA ALA A 88 5.12 -8.27 -17.54
C ALA A 88 5.77 -6.87 -17.54
N GLY A 89 6.61 -6.58 -18.54
CA GLY A 89 7.40 -5.34 -18.60
C GLY A 89 6.63 -4.08 -19.01
N ASN A 90 5.51 -4.21 -19.71
CA ASN A 90 4.71 -3.09 -20.24
C ASN A 90 3.22 -3.46 -20.35
N THR A 91 2.39 -2.48 -20.72
CA THR A 91 0.93 -2.63 -20.84
C THR A 91 0.54 -3.70 -21.85
N GLU A 92 1.15 -3.69 -23.04
CA GLU A 92 0.87 -4.65 -24.09
C GLU A 92 1.18 -6.09 -23.64
N GLY A 93 2.29 -6.26 -22.91
CA GLY A 93 2.68 -7.53 -22.32
C GLY A 93 1.74 -7.99 -21.21
N LEU A 94 1.21 -7.07 -20.39
CA LEU A 94 0.22 -7.39 -19.36
C LEU A 94 -1.12 -7.82 -19.99
N GLU A 95 -1.57 -7.11 -21.03
CA GLU A 95 -2.79 -7.45 -21.77
C GLU A 95 -2.65 -8.80 -22.48
N ALA A 96 -1.50 -9.05 -23.11
CA ALA A 96 -1.20 -10.33 -23.73
C ALA A 96 -1.20 -11.47 -22.71
N LEU A 97 -0.50 -11.30 -21.59
CA LEU A 97 -0.50 -12.30 -20.54
C LEU A 97 -1.91 -12.55 -20.02
N TRP A 98 -2.70 -11.50 -19.76
CA TRP A 98 -4.07 -11.64 -19.28
C TRP A 98 -4.98 -12.39 -20.25
N ARG A 99 -4.88 -12.12 -21.57
CA ARG A 99 -5.61 -12.89 -22.59
C ARG A 99 -5.27 -14.38 -22.55
N ASP A 100 -4.00 -14.71 -22.32
CA ASP A 100 -3.53 -16.08 -22.38
C ASP A 100 -3.86 -16.88 -21.11
N VAL A 101 -3.81 -16.25 -19.94
CA VAL A 101 -3.90 -16.96 -18.64
C VAL A 101 -5.04 -16.51 -17.73
N GLY A 102 -5.70 -15.39 -18.02
CA GLY A 102 -6.67 -14.76 -17.11
C GLY A 102 -7.88 -15.63 -16.77
N ALA A 103 -8.34 -16.44 -17.73
CA ALA A 103 -9.45 -17.37 -17.53
C ALA A 103 -9.09 -18.60 -16.66
N SER A 104 -7.80 -18.86 -16.42
CA SER A 104 -7.37 -20.06 -15.69
C SER A 104 -7.64 -20.00 -14.18
N GLY A 105 -7.63 -18.79 -13.59
CA GLY A 105 -7.65 -18.63 -12.13
C GLY A 105 -6.39 -19.14 -11.40
N LEU A 106 -5.32 -19.51 -12.12
CA LEU A 106 -4.11 -20.14 -11.56
C LEU A 106 -2.96 -19.16 -11.28
N VAL A 107 -3.07 -17.89 -11.71
CA VAL A 107 -1.98 -16.92 -11.63
C VAL A 107 -2.24 -15.89 -10.53
N GLN A 108 -1.27 -15.76 -9.61
CA GLN A 108 -1.25 -14.72 -8.58
C GLN A 108 0.01 -13.86 -8.74
N VAL A 109 -0.15 -12.54 -8.70
CA VAL A 109 0.99 -11.61 -8.65
C VAL A 109 1.25 -11.22 -7.19
N ALA A 110 2.51 -11.28 -6.78
CA ALA A 110 2.97 -11.04 -5.41
C ALA A 110 3.05 -9.54 -5.06
N GLU A 111 1.93 -8.82 -5.16
CA GLU A 111 1.85 -7.44 -4.67
C GLU A 111 1.87 -7.42 -3.13
N GLN A 112 3.06 -7.13 -2.58
CA GLN A 112 3.35 -7.27 -1.16
C GLN A 112 3.09 -6.01 -0.34
N TYR A 113 3.06 -4.81 -0.95
CA TYR A 113 3.10 -3.58 -0.16
C TYR A 113 1.88 -3.37 0.75
N PRO A 114 0.63 -3.66 0.34
CA PRO A 114 -0.51 -3.61 1.25
C PRO A 114 -0.40 -4.58 2.44
N ARG A 115 0.43 -5.63 2.31
CA ARG A 115 0.65 -6.65 3.35
C ARG A 115 1.83 -6.35 4.27
N TYR A 116 2.65 -5.34 3.95
CA TYR A 116 3.73 -4.94 4.85
C TYR A 116 3.15 -4.46 6.18
N PRO A 117 3.71 -4.85 7.33
CA PRO A 117 3.15 -4.56 8.65
C PRO A 117 2.64 -3.13 8.85
N SER A 118 3.45 -2.12 8.49
CA SER A 118 3.08 -0.72 8.64
C SER A 118 1.91 -0.33 7.72
N HIS A 119 1.89 -0.80 6.47
CA HIS A 119 0.79 -0.53 5.55
C HIS A 119 -0.48 -1.28 5.95
N ALA A 120 -0.37 -2.54 6.37
CA ALA A 120 -1.49 -3.31 6.89
C ALA A 120 -2.13 -2.65 8.12
N ALA A 121 -1.31 -2.10 9.03
CA ALA A 121 -1.81 -1.37 10.18
C ALA A 121 -2.56 -0.08 9.79
N ARG A 122 -2.00 0.70 8.86
CA ARG A 122 -2.66 1.91 8.32
C ARG A 122 -3.95 1.57 7.61
N LEU A 123 -3.96 0.49 6.82
CA LEU A 123 -5.17 -0.03 6.16
C LEU A 123 -6.22 -0.46 7.18
N ALA A 124 -5.83 -1.10 8.28
CA ALA A 124 -6.76 -1.47 9.35
C ALA A 124 -7.38 -0.23 10.01
N VAL A 125 -6.60 0.83 10.25
CA VAL A 125 -7.10 2.11 10.75
C VAL A 125 -8.06 2.74 9.73
N THR A 126 -7.68 2.83 8.45
CA THR A 126 -8.58 3.34 7.40
C THR A 126 -9.89 2.54 7.33
N ALA A 127 -9.81 1.21 7.34
CA ALA A 127 -10.96 0.31 7.25
C ALA A 127 -11.87 0.34 8.49
N SER A 128 -11.34 0.77 9.65
CA SER A 128 -12.16 0.98 10.85
C SER A 128 -13.09 2.20 10.74
N GLY A 129 -12.98 3.01 9.68
CA GLY A 129 -13.87 4.15 9.47
C GLY A 129 -13.67 5.31 10.45
N VAL A 130 -12.60 5.30 11.26
CA VAL A 130 -12.30 6.40 12.21
C VAL A 130 -12.08 7.74 11.52
N ILE A 131 -11.64 7.72 10.25
CA ILE A 131 -11.53 8.90 9.38
C ILE A 131 -12.72 9.06 8.42
N GLY A 132 -13.81 8.31 8.62
CA GLY A 132 -14.97 8.30 7.73
C GLY A 132 -14.72 7.55 6.42
N THR A 133 -15.37 7.98 5.34
CA THR A 133 -15.19 7.39 4.00
C THR A 133 -13.92 7.96 3.36
N PRO A 134 -12.92 7.14 2.99
CA PRO A 134 -11.72 7.62 2.30
C PRO A 134 -12.05 8.16 0.91
N THR A 135 -11.52 9.33 0.57
CA THR A 135 -11.74 10.01 -0.72
C THR A 135 -10.45 10.37 -1.45
N GLN A 136 -9.32 10.45 -0.74
CA GLN A 136 -8.04 10.75 -1.36
C GLN A 136 -6.88 10.00 -0.70
N VAL A 137 -5.92 9.55 -1.50
CA VAL A 137 -4.67 8.94 -1.01
C VAL A 137 -3.47 9.61 -1.68
N GLN A 138 -2.48 10.01 -0.90
CA GLN A 138 -1.20 10.50 -1.40
C GLN A 138 -0.09 9.50 -1.08
N VAL A 139 0.70 9.12 -2.08
CA VAL A 139 1.79 8.14 -1.93
C VAL A 139 3.11 8.72 -2.44
N SER A 140 4.11 8.74 -1.57
CA SER A 140 5.51 9.06 -1.87
C SER A 140 6.48 8.02 -1.30
N SER A 141 5.97 6.87 -0.86
CA SER A 141 6.76 5.82 -0.19
C SER A 141 7.22 4.71 -1.13
N THR A 142 6.55 4.51 -2.26
CA THR A 142 6.67 3.28 -3.07
C THR A 142 6.54 3.58 -4.54
N GLN A 143 7.27 2.86 -5.38
CA GLN A 143 7.29 3.08 -6.83
C GLN A 143 6.08 2.48 -7.55
N THR A 144 5.64 3.16 -8.61
CA THR A 144 4.81 2.64 -9.71
C THR A 144 3.54 1.91 -9.26
N TYR A 145 3.36 0.64 -9.66
CA TYR A 145 2.17 -0.16 -9.41
C TYR A 145 1.93 -0.43 -7.92
N HIS A 146 2.97 -0.45 -7.09
CA HIS A 146 2.83 -0.59 -5.64
C HIS A 146 2.08 0.60 -5.04
N ALA A 147 2.32 1.82 -5.56
CA ALA A 147 1.58 3.00 -5.13
C ALA A 147 0.10 2.91 -5.52
N VAL A 148 -0.19 2.46 -6.74
CA VAL A 148 -1.58 2.25 -7.19
C VAL A 148 -2.29 1.19 -6.35
N ALA A 149 -1.58 0.10 -5.98
CA ALA A 149 -2.11 -0.93 -5.10
C ALA A 149 -2.46 -0.37 -3.71
N LEU A 150 -1.59 0.46 -3.13
CA LEU A 150 -1.86 1.14 -1.85
C LEU A 150 -3.04 2.13 -1.97
N MET A 151 -3.09 2.95 -3.02
CA MET A 151 -4.20 3.88 -3.26
C MET A 151 -5.54 3.14 -3.32
N ARG A 152 -5.64 2.09 -4.13
CA ARG A 152 -6.87 1.31 -4.25
C ARG A 152 -7.25 0.63 -2.94
N ALA A 153 -6.27 0.07 -2.22
CA ALA A 153 -6.51 -0.59 -0.94
C ALA A 153 -7.09 0.38 0.10
N HIS A 154 -6.54 1.59 0.24
CA HIS A 154 -7.06 2.60 1.18
C HIS A 154 -8.40 3.18 0.76
N LEU A 155 -8.65 3.34 -0.56
CA LEU A 155 -9.94 3.82 -1.08
C LEU A 155 -11.03 2.74 -1.12
N GLY A 156 -10.71 1.49 -0.78
CA GLY A 156 -11.63 0.36 -0.88
C GLY A 156 -12.09 0.10 -2.32
N LEU A 157 -11.24 0.39 -3.30
CA LEU A 157 -11.56 0.29 -4.72
C LEU A 157 -11.21 -1.09 -5.29
N PRO A 158 -12.08 -1.68 -6.13
CA PRO A 158 -11.72 -2.84 -6.91
C PRO A 158 -10.70 -2.48 -8.01
N MET A 159 -10.28 -3.48 -8.77
CA MET A 159 -9.61 -3.25 -10.05
C MET A 159 -10.55 -2.52 -11.02
N GLY A 160 -9.98 -1.64 -11.85
CA GLY A 160 -10.75 -0.86 -12.82
C GLY A 160 -9.91 0.24 -13.44
N ALA A 161 -10.48 0.97 -14.40
CA ALA A 161 -9.80 2.10 -15.02
C ALA A 161 -9.55 3.25 -14.02
N ALA A 162 -8.58 4.11 -14.35
CA ALA A 162 -8.37 5.40 -13.71
C ALA A 162 -7.86 6.37 -14.79
N ARG A 163 -8.29 7.63 -14.74
CA ARG A 163 -7.70 8.68 -15.57
C ARG A 163 -6.47 9.21 -14.84
N VAL A 164 -5.36 9.36 -15.54
CA VAL A 164 -4.10 9.81 -14.94
C VAL A 164 -3.59 11.03 -15.68
N THR A 165 -3.31 12.09 -14.94
CA THR A 165 -2.58 13.27 -15.43
C THR A 165 -1.24 13.31 -14.73
N ALA A 166 -0.15 13.38 -15.47
CA ALA A 166 1.20 13.30 -14.91
C ALA A 166 2.16 14.30 -15.54
N ALA A 167 3.14 14.72 -14.75
CA ALA A 167 4.28 15.52 -15.17
C ALA A 167 5.56 14.99 -14.52
N SER A 168 6.68 15.19 -15.21
CA SER A 168 8.01 14.88 -14.69
C SER A 168 8.79 16.16 -14.53
N VAL A 169 9.51 16.29 -13.42
CA VAL A 169 10.41 17.41 -13.15
C VAL A 169 11.76 16.83 -12.76
N THR A 170 12.84 17.36 -13.32
CA THR A 170 14.20 16.99 -12.96
C THR A 170 14.81 18.11 -12.12
N ALA A 171 15.39 17.73 -10.98
CA ALA A 171 16.15 18.63 -10.13
C ALA A 171 17.32 17.87 -9.48
N PRO A 172 18.43 18.54 -9.15
CA PRO A 172 19.55 17.90 -8.47
C PRO A 172 19.17 17.42 -7.06
N ALA A 173 19.57 16.19 -6.71
CA ALA A 173 19.43 15.66 -5.36
C ALA A 173 20.50 14.62 -5.04
N LEU A 174 21.00 14.64 -3.80
CA LEU A 174 22.05 13.73 -3.35
C LEU A 174 21.51 12.32 -3.07
N GLN A 175 22.19 11.29 -3.57
CA GLN A 175 21.91 9.89 -3.26
C GLN A 175 22.99 9.29 -2.34
N PRO A 176 22.81 9.33 -1.00
CA PRO A 176 23.84 8.85 -0.07
C PRO A 176 23.92 7.31 0.00
N LEU A 177 22.89 6.59 -0.44
CA LEU A 177 22.78 5.14 -0.27
C LEU A 177 22.32 4.45 -1.57
N SER A 178 22.98 3.34 -1.88
CA SER A 178 22.65 2.44 -3.00
C SER A 178 22.36 1.02 -2.48
N ARG A 179 22.11 0.07 -3.40
CA ARG A 179 22.02 -1.35 -3.03
C ARG A 179 23.35 -1.92 -2.52
N ALA A 180 24.47 -1.32 -2.90
CA ALA A 180 25.81 -1.74 -2.48
C ALA A 180 26.27 -1.09 -1.16
N GLY A 181 25.44 -0.24 -0.55
CA GLY A 181 25.78 0.51 0.66
C GLY A 181 25.96 2.01 0.40
N TRP A 182 26.66 2.67 1.31
CA TRP A 182 26.95 4.11 1.24
C TRP A 182 27.72 4.45 -0.05
N THR A 183 27.30 5.50 -0.74
CA THR A 183 27.87 5.86 -2.05
C THR A 183 29.12 6.72 -1.95
N GLY A 184 29.34 7.40 -0.82
CA GLY A 184 30.40 8.39 -0.65
C GLY A 184 30.22 9.67 -1.48
N LYS A 185 29.12 9.80 -2.23
CA LYS A 185 28.83 10.99 -3.02
C LYS A 185 28.59 12.17 -2.10
N THR A 186 29.15 13.32 -2.46
CA THR A 186 28.94 14.61 -1.78
C THR A 186 28.14 15.59 -2.65
N GLU A 187 28.16 15.39 -3.97
CA GLU A 187 27.49 16.29 -4.92
C GLU A 187 26.11 15.76 -5.33
N PRO A 188 25.08 16.62 -5.41
CA PRO A 188 23.78 16.29 -5.98
C PRO A 188 23.87 15.90 -7.46
N GLU A 189 23.01 14.97 -7.89
CA GLU A 189 22.87 14.55 -9.29
C GLU A 189 21.44 14.75 -9.77
N ASP A 190 21.28 14.94 -11.08
CA ASP A 190 19.98 15.08 -11.71
C ASP A 190 19.07 13.90 -11.35
N THR A 191 17.95 14.23 -10.71
CA THR A 191 16.95 13.27 -10.26
C THR A 191 15.60 13.66 -10.80
N THR A 192 14.97 12.74 -11.53
CA THR A 192 13.60 12.93 -11.99
C THR A 192 12.60 12.56 -10.89
N THR A 193 11.64 13.44 -10.67
CA THR A 193 10.46 13.23 -9.85
C THR A 193 9.23 13.20 -10.73
N ARG A 194 8.40 12.17 -10.55
CA ARG A 194 7.12 12.04 -11.24
C ARG A 194 6.01 12.45 -10.30
N HIS A 195 5.22 13.44 -10.74
CA HIS A 195 3.99 13.87 -10.08
C HIS A 195 2.81 13.39 -10.91
N ALA A 196 1.89 12.64 -10.32
CA ALA A 196 0.69 12.20 -11.02
C ALA A 196 -0.55 12.32 -10.14
N VAL A 197 -1.66 12.72 -10.75
CA VAL A 197 -3.00 12.71 -10.16
C VAL A 197 -3.81 11.61 -10.83
N PHE A 198 -4.36 10.72 -10.01
CA PHE A 198 -5.25 9.64 -10.41
C PHE A 198 -6.67 10.04 -10.08
N ASP A 199 -7.55 10.00 -11.07
CA ASP A 199 -9.00 10.08 -10.90
C ASP A 199 -9.59 8.67 -11.05
N PHE A 200 -10.11 8.13 -9.94
CA PHE A 200 -10.75 6.81 -9.89
C PHE A 200 -12.27 6.88 -10.04
N GLY A 201 -12.84 8.07 -10.24
CA GLY A 201 -14.29 8.31 -10.29
C GLY A 201 -14.94 8.44 -8.91
N ASP A 202 -16.19 8.90 -8.90
CA ASP A 202 -17.03 9.10 -7.70
C ASP A 202 -16.36 9.94 -6.60
N GLY A 203 -15.59 10.97 -7.00
CA GLY A 203 -14.89 11.85 -6.07
C GLY A 203 -13.69 11.20 -5.36
N ARG A 204 -13.23 10.04 -5.82
CA ARG A 204 -12.06 9.34 -5.27
C ARG A 204 -10.81 9.60 -6.12
N SER A 205 -9.74 10.01 -5.47
CA SER A 205 -8.51 10.43 -6.17
C SER A 205 -7.23 9.91 -5.50
N GLY A 206 -6.15 9.87 -6.27
CA GLY A 206 -4.81 9.57 -5.79
C GLY A 206 -3.81 10.64 -6.20
N VAL A 207 -2.83 10.92 -5.36
CA VAL A 207 -1.67 11.77 -5.69
C VAL A 207 -0.41 10.94 -5.53
N TYR A 208 0.39 10.89 -6.57
CA TYR A 208 1.68 10.21 -6.60
C TYR A 208 2.79 11.24 -6.72
N ASP A 209 3.77 11.14 -5.84
CA ASP A 209 4.97 11.98 -5.83
C ASP A 209 6.18 11.10 -5.56
N PHE A 210 6.93 10.76 -6.60
CA PHE A 210 8.02 9.80 -6.46
C PHE A 210 9.24 10.19 -7.29
N SER A 211 10.36 10.34 -6.61
CA SER A 211 11.68 10.53 -7.21
C SER A 211 12.36 9.19 -7.49
N ASP A 212 13.17 9.10 -8.54
CA ASP A 212 13.83 7.84 -8.92
C ASP A 212 14.68 7.20 -7.79
N GLN A 213 15.20 8.03 -6.89
CA GLN A 213 15.97 7.59 -5.71
C GLN A 213 15.16 7.45 -4.41
N GLN A 214 13.85 7.70 -4.42
CA GLN A 214 12.99 7.82 -3.22
C GLN A 214 13.07 6.63 -2.25
N THR A 215 13.05 5.39 -2.75
CA THR A 215 13.00 4.19 -1.89
C THR A 215 14.22 4.02 -1.00
N ARG A 216 15.42 4.35 -1.54
CA ARG A 216 16.71 4.12 -0.89
C ARG A 216 17.44 5.41 -0.51
N ASN A 217 16.79 6.56 -0.62
CA ASN A 217 17.40 7.82 -0.19
C ASN A 217 16.96 8.16 1.24
N LEU A 218 17.90 8.15 2.18
CA LEU A 218 17.65 8.47 3.59
C LEU A 218 17.35 9.96 3.84
N LEU A 219 17.55 10.82 2.83
CA LEU A 219 17.21 12.25 2.86
C LEU A 219 15.77 12.52 2.39
N ARG A 220 14.98 11.46 2.12
CA ARG A 220 13.60 11.57 1.64
C ARG A 220 12.63 10.94 2.63
N PHE A 221 11.60 11.70 3.00
CA PHE A 221 10.50 11.16 3.80
C PHE A 221 9.62 10.24 2.94
N ARG A 222 9.24 9.09 3.53
CA ARG A 222 8.32 8.12 2.91
C ARG A 222 6.89 8.47 3.30
N ARG A 223 6.29 9.43 2.61
CA ARG A 223 4.95 9.93 2.94
C ARG A 223 3.86 9.01 2.40
N LEU A 224 2.82 8.83 3.20
CA LEU A 224 1.55 8.20 2.84
C LEU A 224 0.45 8.92 3.61
N ALA A 225 -0.44 9.62 2.92
CA ALA A 225 -1.59 10.27 3.54
C ALA A 225 -2.90 9.70 2.99
N VAL A 226 -3.92 9.59 3.84
CA VAL A 226 -5.26 9.12 3.49
C VAL A 226 -6.26 10.09 4.09
N ARG A 227 -7.02 10.76 3.22
CA ARG A 227 -8.07 11.69 3.62
C ARG A 227 -9.41 11.01 3.52
N GLY A 228 -10.20 11.13 4.58
CA GLY A 228 -11.58 10.70 4.59
C GLY A 228 -12.51 11.81 5.06
N THR A 229 -13.81 11.55 4.97
CA THR A 229 -14.85 12.55 5.27
C THR A 229 -14.86 13.04 6.72
N LEU A 230 -14.21 12.33 7.65
CA LEU A 230 -14.18 12.67 9.08
C LEU A 230 -12.77 12.79 9.64
N GLY A 231 -11.73 12.78 8.80
CA GLY A 231 -10.35 12.85 9.30
C GLY A 231 -9.28 12.57 8.26
N GLU A 232 -8.04 12.54 8.72
CA GLU A 232 -6.85 12.27 7.91
C GLU A 232 -5.89 11.36 8.68
N LEU A 233 -5.30 10.40 7.97
CA LEU A 233 -4.13 9.65 8.40
C LEU A 233 -2.93 10.17 7.62
N ASP A 234 -1.86 10.60 8.28
CA ASP A 234 -0.59 11.01 7.66
C ASP A 234 0.57 10.23 8.27
N GLY A 235 1.15 9.34 7.46
CA GLY A 235 2.14 8.37 7.92
C GLY A 235 1.53 7.44 8.97
N ASP A 236 1.83 7.71 10.24
CA ASP A 236 1.30 6.98 11.38
C ASP A 236 0.41 7.85 12.29
N ASP A 237 0.33 9.16 12.04
CA ASP A 237 -0.51 10.08 12.79
C ASP A 237 -1.92 10.09 12.22
N VAL A 238 -2.92 10.28 13.10
CA VAL A 238 -4.34 10.29 12.74
C VAL A 238 -5.00 11.47 13.42
N VAL A 239 -5.71 12.28 12.64
CA VAL A 239 -6.64 13.30 13.13
C VAL A 239 -8.05 12.93 12.70
N ARG A 240 -9.01 13.04 13.62
CA ARG A 240 -10.41 12.68 13.34
C ARG A 240 -11.41 13.53 14.12
N TRP A 241 -12.59 13.65 13.57
CA TRP A 241 -13.74 14.23 14.23
C TRP A 241 -14.18 13.35 15.41
N GLY A 242 -14.21 13.92 16.62
CA GLY A 242 -14.63 13.23 17.84
C GLY A 242 -16.09 13.49 18.24
N GLY A 243 -16.79 14.35 17.50
CA GLY A 243 -18.11 14.87 17.85
C GLY A 243 -18.16 16.40 17.71
N PRO A 244 -19.30 17.04 17.98
CA PRO A 244 -19.43 18.49 17.98
C PRO A 244 -18.30 19.15 18.78
N GLU A 245 -17.65 20.15 18.17
CA GLU A 245 -16.55 20.93 18.78
C GLU A 245 -15.35 20.09 19.29
N THR A 246 -15.23 18.83 18.85
CA THR A 246 -14.22 17.89 19.35
C THR A 246 -13.38 17.34 18.20
N ILE A 247 -12.06 17.54 18.28
CA ILE A 247 -11.07 16.92 17.40
C ILE A 247 -10.19 16.00 18.24
N LEU A 248 -10.01 14.78 17.77
CA LEU A 248 -9.15 13.79 18.41
C LEU A 248 -7.95 13.54 17.53
N THR A 249 -6.80 13.41 18.18
CA THR A 249 -5.55 12.98 17.55
C THR A 249 -5.10 11.66 18.15
N GLY A 250 -4.41 10.86 17.37
CA GLY A 250 -3.80 9.62 17.81
C GLY A 250 -2.71 9.19 16.85
N ARG A 251 -1.98 8.14 17.22
CA ARG A 251 -0.86 7.63 16.42
C ARG A 251 -0.87 6.12 16.39
N ILE A 252 -0.43 5.55 15.27
CA ILE A 252 -0.12 4.13 15.15
C ILE A 252 1.24 3.90 15.80
N GLU A 253 1.25 3.16 16.88
CA GLU A 253 2.44 2.90 17.68
C GLU A 253 2.97 1.49 17.44
N ARG A 254 4.29 1.38 17.25
CA ARG A 254 4.98 0.10 17.15
C ARG A 254 5.47 -0.31 18.52
N ARG A 255 5.09 -1.52 18.96
CA ARG A 255 5.77 -2.18 20.07
C ARG A 255 6.97 -2.97 19.54
N GLN A 256 8.14 -2.59 19.99
CA GLN A 256 9.40 -3.29 19.73
C GLN A 256 9.88 -3.97 21.02
N THR A 257 10.22 -5.25 20.95
CA THR A 257 10.82 -6.00 22.06
C THR A 257 12.35 -5.87 22.04
N GLY A 258 13.02 -6.34 23.09
CA GLY A 258 14.49 -6.38 23.13
C GLY A 258 15.17 -5.07 23.50
N TYR A 259 14.40 -4.09 24.01
CA TYR A 259 14.92 -2.89 24.65
C TYR A 259 15.00 -3.09 26.16
N ASP A 260 16.05 -2.54 26.78
CA ASP A 260 16.30 -2.60 28.23
C ASP A 260 16.19 -4.03 28.79
N LEU A 261 15.37 -4.23 29.82
CA LEU A 261 15.17 -5.52 30.50
C LEU A 261 14.16 -6.44 29.79
N ASP A 262 13.70 -6.09 28.58
CA ASP A 262 12.86 -6.98 27.76
C ASP A 262 13.69 -8.11 27.15
N MET A 263 13.78 -9.24 27.87
CA MET A 263 14.52 -10.44 27.48
C MET A 263 13.83 -11.29 26.38
N SER A 264 12.94 -10.70 25.57
CA SER A 264 12.19 -11.40 24.52
C SER A 264 12.88 -11.39 23.15
N GLY A 265 14.08 -10.81 23.06
CA GLY A 265 14.81 -10.60 21.80
C GLY A 265 14.31 -9.37 21.03
N PHE A 266 15.10 -8.85 20.09
CA PHE A 266 14.75 -7.66 19.32
C PHE A 266 13.82 -7.99 18.15
N ASP A 267 12.53 -7.68 18.28
CA ASP A 267 11.52 -7.95 17.26
C ASP A 267 10.34 -6.95 17.30
N SER A 268 9.67 -6.78 16.17
CA SER A 268 8.41 -6.02 16.09
C SER A 268 7.25 -6.92 16.52
N GLU A 269 6.73 -6.68 17.72
CA GLU A 269 5.67 -7.52 18.31
C GLU A 269 4.29 -7.22 17.73
N HIS A 270 3.93 -5.93 17.66
CA HIS A 270 2.68 -5.48 17.04
C HIS A 270 2.70 -3.98 16.70
N LEU A 271 1.68 -3.57 15.94
CA LEU A 271 1.31 -2.17 15.72
C LEU A 271 -0.07 -1.94 16.32
N SER A 272 -0.30 -0.82 16.99
CA SER A 272 -1.57 -0.50 17.63
C SER A 272 -2.02 0.93 17.41
N TYR A 273 -3.32 1.18 17.49
CA TYR A 273 -3.94 2.50 17.44
C TYR A 273 -5.00 2.59 18.54
N GLU A 274 -4.90 3.60 19.40
CA GLU A 274 -5.79 3.79 20.57
C GLU A 274 -5.93 2.51 21.43
N GLY A 275 -4.80 1.87 21.74
CA GLY A 275 -4.76 0.65 22.57
C GLY A 275 -5.28 -0.62 21.90
N ARG A 276 -5.60 -0.59 20.60
CA ARG A 276 -6.05 -1.76 19.84
C ARG A 276 -5.01 -2.18 18.80
N CYS A 277 -4.66 -3.46 18.79
CA CYS A 277 -3.75 -4.01 17.78
C CYS A 277 -4.36 -3.90 16.37
N CYS A 278 -3.59 -3.35 15.42
CA CYS A 278 -3.96 -3.22 14.00
C CYS A 278 -3.64 -4.49 13.19
N GLY A 279 -3.22 -5.58 13.87
CA GLY A 279 -2.79 -6.85 13.30
C GLY A 279 -1.62 -7.44 14.10
N ALA A 280 -1.44 -8.76 14.09
CA ALA A 280 -0.27 -9.41 14.68
C ALA A 280 0.88 -9.42 13.66
N THR A 281 2.07 -8.95 14.03
CA THR A 281 3.25 -8.98 13.17
C THR A 281 4.11 -10.22 13.37
N ARG A 282 3.76 -11.09 14.32
CA ARG A 282 4.54 -12.30 14.60
C ARG A 282 4.50 -13.26 13.41
N GLY A 283 5.63 -13.35 12.72
CA GLY A 283 5.99 -14.54 11.97
C GLY A 283 6.17 -15.73 12.93
N PRO A 284 6.06 -16.97 12.43
CA PRO A 284 6.35 -18.15 13.23
C PRO A 284 7.78 -18.06 13.77
N ALA A 285 7.92 -18.29 15.08
CA ALA A 285 9.21 -18.30 15.74
C ALA A 285 10.14 -19.28 15.02
N THR A 286 11.29 -18.81 14.58
CA THR A 286 12.41 -19.69 14.23
C THR A 286 12.79 -20.43 15.50
N THR A 287 12.37 -21.70 15.60
CA THR A 287 12.76 -22.60 16.68
C THR A 287 14.22 -22.99 16.50
N GLY A 288 15.14 -22.08 16.86
CA GLY A 288 16.46 -22.47 17.32
C GLY A 288 16.34 -23.06 18.73
N PRO A 289 17.25 -23.95 19.16
CA PRO A 289 17.12 -24.67 20.41
C PRO A 289 17.48 -23.73 21.58
N THR A 290 16.54 -22.91 22.01
CA THR A 290 16.54 -22.34 23.35
C THR A 290 15.13 -22.46 23.94
N THR A 291 15.06 -23.21 25.02
CA THR A 291 13.90 -23.55 25.84
C THR A 291 13.08 -22.31 26.23
N ARG A 292 11.95 -22.02 25.55
CA ARG A 292 10.86 -21.19 26.10
C ARG A 292 9.47 -21.65 25.65
N SER A 293 8.53 -21.55 26.59
CA SER A 293 7.12 -21.95 26.59
C SER A 293 6.28 -21.52 25.38
N PRO A 294 5.15 -22.20 25.08
CA PRO A 294 4.37 -21.97 23.86
C PRO A 294 3.66 -20.60 23.86
N PRO A 295 3.31 -20.06 22.67
CA PRO A 295 2.77 -18.70 22.53
C PRO A 295 1.33 -18.59 23.04
N ARG A 296 1.06 -17.53 23.82
CA ARG A 296 -0.30 -17.03 24.06
C ARG A 296 -0.80 -16.36 22.77
N ARG A 297 -1.92 -16.83 22.24
CA ARG A 297 -2.63 -16.18 21.12
C ARG A 297 -3.08 -14.80 21.60
N CYS A 298 -2.65 -13.72 20.92
CA CYS A 298 -3.35 -12.45 21.03
C CYS A 298 -4.75 -12.64 20.43
N CYS A 299 -5.78 -12.46 21.26
CA CYS A 299 -7.15 -12.37 20.81
C CYS A 299 -7.28 -11.18 19.86
N ALA A 300 -7.30 -11.45 18.55
CA ALA A 300 -7.79 -10.48 17.58
C ALA A 300 -9.31 -10.32 17.79
N THR A 301 -9.71 -9.40 18.66
CA THR A 301 -11.10 -8.94 18.70
C THR A 301 -11.40 -8.25 17.37
N ARG A 302 -12.16 -8.94 16.52
CA ARG A 302 -12.69 -8.45 15.25
C ARG A 302 -13.45 -7.14 15.51
N TRP A 303 -13.12 -6.08 14.78
CA TRP A 303 -13.88 -4.84 14.80
C TRP A 303 -15.33 -5.13 14.41
N ARG A 304 -16.27 -4.98 15.35
CA ARG A 304 -17.70 -4.98 15.06
C ARG A 304 -18.13 -3.52 15.05
N GLY A 305 -18.27 -2.95 13.85
CA GLY A 305 -18.94 -1.66 13.69
C GLY A 305 -20.42 -1.76 14.14
N PRO A 306 -21.11 -0.63 14.35
CA PRO A 306 -22.53 -0.64 14.65
C PRO A 306 -23.29 -1.36 13.51
N THR A 307 -24.07 -2.35 13.89
CA THR A 307 -24.90 -3.16 12.99
C THR A 307 -25.90 -2.27 12.24
N ALA A 308 -25.69 -2.07 10.95
CA ALA A 308 -26.75 -1.62 10.06
C ALA A 308 -27.66 -2.80 9.73
N GLU A 309 -28.93 -2.72 10.09
CA GLU A 309 -29.97 -3.69 9.71
C GLU A 309 -30.09 -3.82 8.18
N PRO A 310 -30.42 -5.01 7.66
CA PRO A 310 -30.55 -5.22 6.23
C PRO A 310 -31.87 -4.62 5.73
N ARG A 311 -31.80 -3.52 4.96
CA ARG A 311 -32.97 -3.04 4.19
C ARG A 311 -33.13 -3.88 2.93
N ASN A 312 -34.33 -4.44 2.82
CA ASN A 312 -34.76 -5.39 1.81
C ASN A 312 -34.96 -4.75 0.41
N ARG A 313 -35.00 -5.65 -0.57
CA ARG A 313 -35.02 -5.46 -2.03
C ARG A 313 -36.08 -4.50 -2.60
N ILE A 314 -35.68 -3.91 -3.73
CA ILE A 314 -36.40 -3.20 -4.80
C ILE A 314 -37.79 -3.76 -5.14
N ARG A 315 -38.79 -2.87 -5.28
CA ARG A 315 -39.88 -2.95 -6.28
C ARG A 315 -40.13 -1.57 -6.90
N SER A 316 -40.29 -1.57 -8.23
CA SER A 316 -40.43 -0.43 -9.16
C SER A 316 -41.74 0.38 -9.03
N PRO A 317 -41.87 1.56 -9.70
CA PRO A 317 -42.72 2.66 -9.27
C PRO A 317 -44.11 2.70 -9.94
N ARG A 318 -45.09 3.32 -9.27
CA ARG A 318 -46.30 3.87 -9.90
C ARG A 318 -46.65 5.26 -9.35
N ALA A 319 -46.69 6.19 -10.30
CA ALA A 319 -47.44 7.44 -10.45
C ALA A 319 -48.07 8.19 -9.25
N ALA A 320 -47.69 9.48 -9.20
CA ALA A 320 -48.52 10.69 -9.09
C ALA A 320 -49.32 10.96 -7.79
N ARG A 321 -48.93 12.03 -7.09
CA ARG A 321 -49.70 13.29 -6.92
C ARG A 321 -49.06 14.19 -5.85
N THR A 322 -48.68 15.40 -6.24
CA THR A 322 -48.64 16.60 -5.38
C THR A 322 -50.01 17.30 -5.49
N PRO A 323 -50.50 18.03 -4.47
CA PRO A 323 -50.03 19.42 -4.25
C PRO A 323 -50.01 19.94 -2.79
N ARG A 324 -49.20 21.00 -2.57
CA ARG A 324 -49.37 22.23 -1.74
C ARG A 324 -49.83 22.06 -0.27
N SER A 325 -49.39 22.80 0.76
CA SER A 325 -49.03 24.22 0.93
C SER A 325 -48.43 24.40 2.35
N ALA A 326 -47.34 25.17 2.52
CA ALA A 326 -47.29 26.50 3.16
C ALA A 326 -47.76 26.65 4.64
N SER A 327 -46.83 27.05 5.52
CA SER A 327 -46.90 28.14 6.54
C SER A 327 -45.88 27.85 7.66
N ARG A 328 -44.79 28.63 7.81
CA ARG A 328 -44.62 29.91 8.51
C ARG A 328 -44.91 29.89 10.03
N SER A 329 -43.89 30.40 10.75
CA SER A 329 -43.88 31.05 12.08
C SER A 329 -43.34 30.18 13.21
N SER A 330 -42.61 30.69 14.21
CA SER A 330 -41.81 31.89 14.38
C SER A 330 -41.07 31.77 15.72
N ARG A 331 -39.93 32.46 15.84
CA ARG A 331 -39.35 33.04 17.08
C ARG A 331 -39.16 32.13 18.30
N ARG A 332 -37.90 31.95 18.70
CA ARG A 332 -37.39 32.61 19.91
C ARG A 332 -35.86 32.73 19.90
N SER A 333 -35.45 33.98 19.97
CA SER A 333 -34.11 34.48 20.26
C SER A 333 -33.68 34.12 21.67
N ARG A 334 -32.44 33.65 21.84
CA ARG A 334 -31.58 34.07 22.96
C ARG A 334 -30.20 34.39 22.43
N ARG A 335 -29.82 35.65 22.62
CA ARG A 335 -28.50 36.22 22.40
C ARG A 335 -27.58 35.73 23.52
N SER A 336 -26.38 35.30 23.16
CA SER A 336 -25.21 35.33 24.04
C SER A 336 -24.04 35.82 23.17
N ALA A 337 -23.41 36.90 23.63
CA ALA A 337 -22.42 37.68 22.92
C ALA A 337 -21.10 36.90 22.71
N PRO A 338 -20.30 37.26 21.68
CA PRO A 338 -19.09 36.54 21.33
C PRO A 338 -17.90 36.91 22.24
N TRP A 339 -17.09 35.90 22.54
CA TRP A 339 -15.77 36.04 23.14
C TRP A 339 -14.86 36.88 22.22
N ARG A 340 -14.23 37.91 22.78
CA ARG A 340 -13.28 38.81 22.10
C ARG A 340 -11.88 38.21 22.18
N CYS A 341 -11.25 37.99 21.02
CA CYS A 341 -9.80 37.82 20.92
C CYS A 341 -9.09 39.17 21.21
N PRO A 342 -7.90 39.16 21.85
CA PRO A 342 -7.08 40.36 21.97
C PRO A 342 -6.51 40.79 20.60
N PRO A 343 -6.27 42.09 20.38
CA PRO A 343 -5.82 42.60 19.08
C PRO A 343 -4.36 42.27 18.80
N ALA A 344 -4.06 41.99 17.52
CA ALA A 344 -2.70 41.96 16.99
C ALA A 344 -2.12 43.38 16.91
N PRO A 345 -0.81 43.60 17.15
CA PRO A 345 -0.18 44.88 16.89
C PRO A 345 -0.07 45.14 15.38
N GLY A 346 -0.56 46.31 14.97
CA GLY A 346 -0.40 46.90 13.63
C GLY A 346 0.94 47.62 13.43
N PRO A 347 1.13 48.30 12.28
CA PRO A 347 2.26 48.03 11.38
C PRO A 347 3.44 49.00 11.53
N ALA A 348 4.62 48.54 11.11
CA ALA A 348 5.73 49.42 10.72
C ALA A 348 5.70 49.59 9.19
N GLU A 349 5.61 50.84 8.76
CA GLU A 349 5.63 51.27 7.37
C GLU A 349 7.03 51.10 6.73
N GLY A 350 7.05 50.86 5.41
CA GLY A 350 8.06 51.45 4.53
C GLY A 350 8.96 50.49 3.74
N ARG A 351 8.44 49.93 2.63
CA ARG A 351 8.96 50.15 1.25
C ARG A 351 8.15 49.32 0.23
N GLN A 352 7.61 50.02 -0.76
CA GLN A 352 6.84 49.49 -1.91
C GLN A 352 7.76 49.02 -3.07
N PRO A 353 7.21 48.31 -4.08
CA PRO A 353 7.87 47.18 -4.74
C PRO A 353 8.41 47.46 -6.14
N SER A 354 9.33 46.62 -6.61
CA SER A 354 9.65 46.47 -8.03
C SER A 354 8.75 45.40 -8.67
N VAL A 355 8.25 45.73 -9.86
CA VAL A 355 7.33 44.95 -10.70
C VAL A 355 8.11 44.31 -11.85
N SER A 356 7.73 43.09 -12.23
CA SER A 356 7.81 42.42 -13.57
C SER A 356 8.25 40.96 -13.40
N SER A 357 7.69 39.95 -14.06
CA SER A 357 6.55 39.85 -14.97
C SER A 357 6.02 38.40 -14.91
N THR A 358 4.70 38.27 -14.90
CA THR A 358 3.98 37.01 -15.14
C THR A 358 3.59 37.01 -16.61
N ALA A 359 4.06 36.04 -17.38
CA ALA A 359 3.60 35.83 -18.76
C ALA A 359 2.31 34.97 -18.76
N PRO A 360 1.25 35.35 -19.50
CA PRO A 360 0.10 34.49 -19.72
C PRO A 360 0.37 33.55 -20.90
N VAL A 361 0.13 32.25 -20.70
CA VAL A 361 0.05 31.29 -21.81
C VAL A 361 -1.38 31.36 -22.37
N ALA A 362 -1.51 31.89 -23.58
CA ALA A 362 -2.74 31.87 -24.35
C ALA A 362 -3.07 30.43 -24.81
N PRO A 363 -4.36 30.09 -25.04
CA PRO A 363 -4.74 28.79 -25.56
C PRO A 363 -4.58 28.77 -27.09
N SER A 364 -4.03 27.68 -27.62
CA SER A 364 -4.14 27.34 -29.04
C SER A 364 -4.90 26.02 -29.18
N TRP A 365 -5.95 26.12 -29.99
CA TRP A 365 -6.88 25.14 -30.55
C TRP A 365 -6.48 23.66 -30.55
#